data_AF-A0A1D7Y135-F1
#
_entry.id   AF-A0A1D7Y135-F1
#
_cell.length_a   1.000
_cell.length_b   1.000
_cell.length_c   1.000
_cell.angle_alpha   90.00
_cell.angle_beta   90.00
_cell.angle_gamma   90.00
#
_symmetry.space_group_name_H-M   'P 1'
#
loop_
_entity.id
_entity.type
_entity.pdbx_description
1 polymer ?
#
loop_
_entity_poly.entity_id
_entity_poly.type
_entity_poly.pdbx_seq_one_letter_code
_entity_poly.pdbx_strand_id
1 'polypeptide(L)'
;MLNEFAKCFELWNDPIYLRAFFEQHKEDLEHKFWNDITIEDAIIKTREDAQLFEEELLYIAETGKTERLETLSTLFEPLSKGYIYGKFEKDKAKGIKRHSWLRMYAIRIEANLFVVCGGAIKLTQTMNNRDHLILELYKLEFTRNHLQDEGNKHLEFVEIN
;
A
#
# COMPACT_ATOMS: atom_id res chain seq x y z
N MET A 1 12.77 12.89 8.09
CA MET A 1 11.36 12.44 8.07
C MET A 1 11.28 11.35 7.02
N LEU A 2 10.76 10.16 7.35
CA LEU A 2 10.61 9.08 6.38
C LEU A 2 9.40 9.37 5.46
N ASN A 3 9.54 9.07 4.17
CA ASN A 3 8.40 9.06 3.27
C ASN A 3 7.47 7.87 3.57
N GLU A 4 6.22 7.91 3.09
CA GLU A 4 5.22 6.87 3.42
C GLU A 4 5.58 5.49 2.85
N PHE A 5 6.33 5.40 1.74
CA PHE A 5 6.82 4.13 1.21
C PHE A 5 7.79 3.45 2.21
N ALA A 6 8.85 4.15 2.59
CA ALA A 6 9.86 3.63 3.51
C ALA A 6 9.26 3.30 4.89
N LYS A 7 8.40 4.18 5.39
CA LYS A 7 7.69 3.96 6.66
C LYS A 7 6.83 2.68 6.65
N CYS A 8 6.14 2.38 5.54
CA CYS A 8 5.36 1.16 5.45
C CYS A 8 6.24 -0.08 5.56
N PHE A 9 7.35 -0.13 4.81
CA PHE A 9 8.25 -1.28 4.82
C PHE A 9 9.05 -1.42 6.11
N GLU A 10 9.43 -0.32 6.78
CA GLU A 10 10.01 -0.39 8.12
C GLU A 10 9.04 -1.04 9.12
N LEU A 11 7.78 -0.60 9.15
CA LEU A 11 6.77 -1.15 10.04
C LEU A 11 6.41 -2.61 9.69
N TRP A 12 6.28 -2.95 8.42
CA TRP A 12 5.98 -4.32 7.99
C TRP A 12 7.15 -5.29 8.20
N ASN A 13 8.36 -4.79 8.44
CA ASN A 13 9.52 -5.60 8.79
C ASN A 13 9.81 -5.65 10.31
N ASP A 14 9.17 -4.80 11.12
CA ASP A 14 9.34 -4.74 12.57
C ASP A 14 8.45 -5.75 13.32
N PRO A 15 9.02 -6.81 13.93
CA PRO A 15 8.25 -7.81 14.65
C PRO A 15 7.54 -7.27 15.91
N ILE A 16 8.04 -6.20 16.53
CA ILE A 16 7.44 -5.59 17.73
C ILE A 16 6.15 -4.86 17.32
N TYR A 17 6.23 -4.02 16.27
CA TYR A 17 5.06 -3.38 15.70
C TYR A 17 4.01 -4.40 15.25
N LEU A 18 4.43 -5.44 14.51
CA LEU A 18 3.52 -6.44 13.99
C LEU A 18 2.81 -7.22 15.09
N ARG A 19 3.52 -7.58 16.17
CA ARG A 19 2.89 -8.21 17.33
C ARG A 19 1.78 -7.33 17.90
N ALA A 20 2.09 -6.06 18.18
CA ALA A 20 1.12 -5.13 18.73
C ALA A 20 -0.09 -4.95 17.79
N PHE A 21 0.15 -4.85 16.48
CA PHE A 21 -0.89 -4.75 15.46
C PHE A 21 -1.81 -5.98 15.48
N PHE A 22 -1.25 -7.19 15.46
CA PHE A 22 -2.06 -8.42 15.42
C PHE A 22 -2.78 -8.70 16.74
N GLU A 23 -2.20 -8.32 17.88
CA GLU A 23 -2.88 -8.38 19.17
C GLU A 23 -4.07 -7.41 19.23
N GLN A 24 -3.90 -6.18 18.73
CA GLN A 24 -4.96 -5.18 18.65
C GLN A 24 -6.08 -5.60 17.69
N HIS A 25 -5.74 -6.26 16.57
CA HIS A 25 -6.68 -6.67 15.52
C HIS A 25 -6.96 -8.17 15.52
N LYS A 26 -6.88 -8.81 16.69
CA LYS A 26 -7.00 -10.27 16.84
C LYS A 26 -8.31 -10.83 16.28
N GLU A 27 -9.44 -10.17 16.52
CA GLU A 27 -10.75 -10.59 15.99
C GLU A 27 -10.79 -10.62 14.45
N ASP A 28 -10.09 -9.70 13.78
CA ASP A 28 -10.00 -9.67 12.32
C ASP A 28 -9.07 -10.78 11.80
N LEU A 29 -8.00 -11.11 12.55
CA LEU A 29 -7.05 -12.17 12.22
C LEU A 29 -7.66 -13.57 12.39
N GLU A 30 -8.47 -13.79 13.43
CA GLU A 30 -9.13 -15.06 13.73
C GLU A 30 -10.30 -15.38 12.78
N HIS A 31 -10.63 -14.48 11.86
CA HIS A 31 -11.64 -14.77 10.85
C HIS A 31 -11.21 -15.96 9.97
N LYS A 32 -12.11 -16.94 9.78
CA LYS A 32 -11.90 -18.19 9.02
C LYS A 32 -11.21 -18.07 7.65
N PHE A 33 -11.28 -16.89 7.04
CA PHE A 33 -10.58 -16.58 5.78
C PHE A 33 -9.06 -16.71 5.90
N TRP A 34 -8.51 -16.48 7.10
CA TRP A 34 -7.08 -16.56 7.40
C TRP A 34 -6.63 -17.93 7.91
N ASN A 35 -7.50 -18.95 7.85
CA ASN A 35 -7.19 -20.35 8.20
C ASN A 35 -6.55 -20.53 9.59
N ASP A 36 -7.12 -19.90 10.61
CA ASP A 36 -6.69 -20.03 12.01
C ASP A 36 -5.19 -19.76 12.24
N ILE A 37 -4.62 -18.84 11.45
CA ILE A 37 -3.21 -18.46 11.53
C ILE A 37 -2.87 -17.87 12.91
N THR A 38 -1.72 -18.27 13.46
CA THR A 38 -1.25 -17.72 14.74
C THR A 38 -0.67 -16.32 14.56
N ILE A 39 -0.55 -15.54 15.64
CA ILE A 39 0.13 -14.24 15.60
C ILE A 39 1.59 -14.40 15.15
N GLU A 40 2.30 -15.43 15.61
CA GLU A 40 3.70 -15.68 15.20
C GLU A 40 3.80 -15.96 13.71
N ASP A 41 2.93 -16.81 13.17
CA ASP A 41 2.90 -17.11 11.74
C ASP A 41 2.48 -15.89 10.93
N ALA A 42 1.59 -15.06 11.45
CA ALA A 42 1.19 -13.81 10.80
C ALA A 42 2.35 -12.80 10.75
N ILE A 43 3.16 -12.71 11.81
CA ILE A 43 4.37 -11.88 11.82
C ILE A 43 5.35 -12.37 10.75
N ILE A 44 5.67 -13.67 10.74
CA ILE A 44 6.60 -14.26 9.75
C ILE A 44 6.09 -14.02 8.34
N LYS A 45 4.83 -14.37 8.07
CA LYS A 45 4.19 -14.18 6.76
C LYS A 45 4.22 -12.73 6.31
N THR A 46 3.99 -11.78 7.22
CA THR A 46 3.97 -10.35 6.88
C THR A 46 5.34 -9.86 6.46
N ARG A 47 6.39 -10.22 7.22
CA ARG A 47 7.76 -9.79 6.94
C ARG A 47 8.27 -10.36 5.62
N GLU A 48 8.03 -11.65 5.37
CA GLU A 48 8.40 -12.30 4.12
C GLU A 48 7.65 -11.70 2.91
N ASP A 49 6.36 -11.36 3.08
CA ASP A 49 5.58 -10.70 2.03
C ASP A 49 6.05 -9.26 1.80
N ALA A 50 6.42 -8.54 2.86
CA ALA A 50 6.93 -7.17 2.78
C ALA A 50 8.26 -7.09 2.01
N GLN A 51 9.21 -7.99 2.29
CA GLN A 51 10.50 -8.03 1.60
C GLN A 51 10.33 -8.25 0.10
N LEU A 52 9.55 -9.27 -0.30
CA LEU A 52 9.27 -9.54 -1.71
C LEU A 52 8.53 -8.39 -2.38
N PHE A 53 7.62 -7.74 -1.66
CA PHE A 53 6.82 -6.64 -2.20
C PHE A 53 7.65 -5.37 -2.40
N GLU A 54 8.58 -5.07 -1.49
CA GLU A 54 9.52 -3.96 -1.63
C GLU A 54 10.45 -4.18 -2.83
N GLU A 55 11.06 -5.36 -2.92
CA GLU A 55 11.96 -5.74 -4.02
C GLU A 55 11.27 -5.59 -5.38
N GLU A 56 10.05 -6.12 -5.53
CA GLU A 56 9.28 -6.06 -6.78
C GLU A 56 8.89 -4.62 -7.16
N LEU A 57 8.45 -3.81 -6.18
CA LEU A 57 8.07 -2.42 -6.42
C LEU A 57 9.26 -1.58 -6.89
N LEU A 58 10.43 -1.75 -6.25
CA LEU A 58 11.65 -1.05 -6.62
C LEU A 58 12.13 -1.50 -8.01
N TYR A 59 12.16 -2.81 -8.25
CA TYR A 59 12.54 -3.38 -9.55
C TYR A 59 11.71 -2.79 -10.68
N ILE A 60 10.37 -2.84 -10.59
CA ILE A 60 9.48 -2.34 -11.64
C ILE A 60 9.54 -0.81 -11.77
N ALA A 61 9.73 -0.07 -10.67
CA ALA A 61 9.91 1.38 -10.73
C ALA A 61 11.15 1.78 -11.55
N GLU A 62 12.23 1.00 -11.45
CA GLU A 62 13.47 1.19 -12.19
C GLU A 62 13.37 0.69 -13.64
N THR A 63 12.99 -0.58 -13.86
CA THR A 63 13.00 -1.23 -15.19
C THR A 63 11.85 -0.77 -16.08
N GLY A 64 10.72 -0.37 -15.50
CA GLY A 64 9.58 0.16 -16.24
C GLY A 64 9.84 1.50 -16.94
N LYS A 65 10.99 2.13 -16.66
CA LYS A 65 11.50 3.28 -17.43
C LYS A 65 12.07 2.86 -18.79
N THR A 66 12.46 1.60 -18.96
CA THR A 66 13.08 1.07 -20.19
C THR A 66 12.21 0.06 -20.92
N GLU A 67 11.41 -0.74 -20.22
CA GLU A 67 10.56 -1.79 -20.81
C GLU A 67 9.08 -1.40 -20.80
N ARG A 68 8.49 -1.21 -21.99
CA ARG A 68 7.11 -0.71 -22.14
C ARG A 68 6.03 -1.63 -21.53
N LEU A 69 6.33 -2.91 -21.33
CA LEU A 69 5.36 -3.91 -20.86
C LEU A 69 5.38 -4.11 -19.33
N GLU A 70 6.41 -3.64 -18.63
CA GLU A 70 6.60 -3.86 -17.19
C GLU A 70 6.68 -2.51 -16.47
N THR A 71 5.55 -1.82 -16.35
CA THR A 71 5.44 -0.54 -15.63
C THR A 71 4.73 -0.72 -14.30
N LEU A 72 4.81 0.23 -13.39
CA LEU A 72 4.08 0.22 -12.11
C LEU A 72 2.56 0.01 -12.27
N SER A 73 2.00 0.34 -13.44
CA SER A 73 0.61 0.01 -13.77
C SER A 73 0.29 -1.50 -13.83
N THR A 74 1.29 -2.38 -13.85
CA THR A 74 1.11 -3.84 -13.71
C THR A 74 0.89 -4.25 -12.25
N LEU A 75 1.41 -3.47 -11.30
CA LEU A 75 1.30 -3.72 -9.86
C LEU A 75 0.14 -2.97 -9.22
N PHE A 76 -0.11 -1.74 -9.66
CA PHE A 76 -1.16 -0.88 -9.13
C PHE A 76 -2.47 -1.06 -9.90
N GLU A 77 -3.51 -1.46 -9.17
CA GLU A 77 -4.88 -1.54 -9.67
C GLU A 77 -5.75 -0.42 -9.06
N PRO A 78 -6.76 0.07 -9.81
CA PRO A 78 -7.74 1.01 -9.28
C PRO A 78 -8.36 0.57 -7.96
N LEU A 79 -8.55 1.52 -7.04
CA LEU A 79 -9.22 1.25 -5.77
C LEU A 79 -10.72 0.95 -5.98
N SER A 80 -11.38 1.68 -6.88
CA SER A 80 -12.79 1.51 -7.26
C SER A 80 -12.97 0.62 -8.48
N LYS A 81 -14.08 -0.13 -8.53
CA LYS A 81 -14.51 -0.87 -9.74
C LYS A 81 -15.32 0.08 -10.63
N GLY A 82 -14.90 0.35 -11.86
CA GLY A 82 -15.64 1.18 -12.80
C GLY A 82 -14.77 1.88 -13.84
N TYR A 83 -15.39 2.71 -14.68
CA TYR A 83 -14.67 3.54 -15.64
C TYR A 83 -13.87 4.63 -14.94
N ILE A 84 -12.59 4.70 -15.30
CA ILE A 84 -11.61 5.65 -14.79
C ILE A 84 -11.75 6.94 -15.61
N TYR A 85 -12.37 7.96 -15.02
CA TYR A 85 -12.52 9.27 -15.65
C TYR A 85 -11.74 10.31 -14.83
N GLY A 86 -10.43 10.42 -15.06
CA GLY A 86 -9.66 11.55 -14.50
C GLY A 86 -8.15 11.33 -14.41
N LYS A 87 -7.43 12.46 -14.34
CA LYS A 87 -6.05 12.49 -13.81
C LYS A 87 -6.09 12.21 -12.30
N PHE A 88 -5.00 11.68 -11.74
CA PHE A 88 -4.86 11.44 -10.30
C PHE A 88 -5.79 10.34 -9.76
N GLU A 89 -5.76 9.17 -10.39
CA GLU A 89 -6.54 8.02 -9.95
C GLU A 89 -6.03 7.47 -8.60
N LYS A 90 -6.95 7.03 -7.72
CA LYS A 90 -6.63 6.36 -6.46
C LYS A 90 -6.44 4.88 -6.68
N ASP A 91 -5.23 4.40 -6.44
CA ASP A 91 -4.80 3.04 -6.75
C ASP A 91 -4.28 2.31 -5.51
N LYS A 92 -4.21 0.99 -5.64
CA LYS A 92 -3.58 0.11 -4.65
C LYS A 92 -2.72 -0.96 -5.32
N ALA A 93 -1.60 -1.28 -4.70
CA ALA A 93 -0.84 -2.48 -4.97
C ALA A 93 -1.05 -3.51 -3.84
N LYS A 94 -0.82 -4.78 -4.15
CA LYS A 94 -0.98 -5.91 -3.23
C LYS A 94 0.40 -6.53 -2.98
N GLY A 95 0.66 -6.99 -1.76
CA GLY A 95 1.83 -7.85 -1.52
C GLY A 95 1.80 -9.10 -2.38
N ILE A 96 2.98 -9.68 -2.58
CA ILE A 96 3.29 -10.72 -3.56
C ILE A 96 2.73 -12.07 -3.13
N LYS A 97 2.76 -12.39 -1.84
CA LYS A 97 2.29 -13.69 -1.35
C LYS A 97 0.79 -13.85 -1.57
N ARG A 98 0.39 -15.06 -2.00
CA ARG A 98 -1.03 -15.38 -2.17
C ARG A 98 -1.79 -15.14 -0.86
N HIS A 99 -2.98 -14.57 -0.97
CA HIS A 99 -3.74 -14.06 0.18
C HIS A 99 -2.96 -13.00 0.97
N SER A 100 -2.28 -12.08 0.26
CA SER A 100 -1.64 -10.91 0.89
C SER A 100 -2.68 -9.95 1.49
N TRP A 101 -2.39 -9.55 2.72
CA TRP A 101 -3.06 -8.46 3.44
C TRP A 101 -2.33 -7.12 3.29
N LEU A 102 -1.12 -7.09 2.72
CA LEU A 102 -0.36 -5.86 2.54
C LEU A 102 -0.90 -5.06 1.36
N ARG A 103 -1.30 -3.81 1.63
CA ARG A 103 -1.82 -2.86 0.65
C ARG A 103 -0.94 -1.63 0.68
N MET A 104 -0.38 -1.27 -0.47
CA MET A 104 0.22 0.04 -0.70
C MET A 104 -0.80 0.90 -1.44
N TYR A 105 -1.03 2.13 -1.01
CA TYR A 105 -1.98 3.06 -1.61
C TYR A 105 -1.23 4.21 -2.28
N ALA A 106 -1.65 4.57 -3.49
CA ALA A 106 -0.98 5.60 -4.26
C ALA A 106 -1.95 6.36 -5.17
N ILE A 107 -1.51 7.54 -5.62
CA ILE A 107 -2.15 8.30 -6.68
C ILE A 107 -1.40 8.10 -7.99
N ARG A 108 -2.09 7.60 -9.02
CA ARG A 108 -1.53 7.43 -10.37
C ARG A 108 -1.40 8.78 -11.07
N ILE A 109 -0.19 9.13 -11.47
CA ILE A 109 0.10 10.32 -12.30
C ILE A 109 0.20 9.90 -13.76
N GLU A 110 1.03 8.88 -14.03
CA GLU A 110 1.25 8.29 -15.36
C GLU A 110 1.44 6.77 -15.24
N ALA A 111 1.67 6.09 -16.35
CA ALA A 111 1.79 4.62 -16.38
C ALA A 111 2.90 4.06 -15.47
N ASN A 112 4.00 4.78 -15.31
CA ASN A 112 5.13 4.40 -14.45
C ASN A 112 5.46 5.48 -13.40
N LEU A 113 4.47 6.31 -13.02
CA LEU A 113 4.66 7.37 -12.02
C LEU A 113 3.48 7.41 -11.05
N PHE A 114 3.77 7.10 -9.80
CA PHE A 114 2.80 6.99 -8.72
C PHE A 114 3.30 7.73 -7.48
N VAL A 115 2.38 8.41 -6.79
CA VAL A 115 2.65 9.05 -5.51
C VAL A 115 2.10 8.18 -4.40
N VAL A 116 2.98 7.50 -3.68
CA VAL A 116 2.59 6.68 -2.51
C VAL A 116 2.14 7.59 -1.38
N CYS A 117 0.92 7.36 -0.88
CA CYS A 117 0.33 8.14 0.20
C CYS A 117 0.21 7.37 1.52
N GLY A 118 0.44 6.05 1.49
CA GLY A 118 0.43 5.21 2.68
C GLY A 118 0.18 3.74 2.38
N GLY A 119 -0.07 2.96 3.43
CA GLY A 119 -0.23 1.52 3.33
C GLY A 119 -0.86 0.92 4.58
N ALA A 120 -1.37 -0.31 4.45
CA ALA A 120 -2.04 -1.00 5.54
C ALA A 120 -1.85 -2.52 5.50
N ILE A 121 -1.91 -3.13 6.68
CA ILE A 121 -2.25 -4.54 6.86
C ILE A 121 -3.78 -4.64 6.90
N LYS A 122 -4.37 -5.15 5.82
CA LYS A 122 -5.81 -5.21 5.61
C LYS A 122 -6.35 -6.63 5.84
N LEU A 123 -6.82 -6.87 7.07
CA LEU A 123 -7.39 -8.15 7.50
C LEU A 123 -8.88 -8.31 7.15
N THR A 124 -9.55 -7.23 6.72
CA THR A 124 -10.99 -7.20 6.43
C THR A 124 -11.27 -7.08 4.93
N GLN A 125 -12.52 -7.33 4.51
CA GLN A 125 -12.92 -7.17 3.10
C GLN A 125 -13.01 -5.72 2.65
N THR A 126 -13.50 -4.81 3.49
CA THR A 126 -13.70 -3.39 3.17
C THR A 126 -12.84 -2.49 4.06
N MET A 127 -12.60 -1.25 3.63
CA MET A 127 -11.83 -0.26 4.39
C MET A 127 -12.69 0.59 5.34
N ASN A 128 -14.00 0.36 5.38
CA ASN A 128 -14.96 1.35 5.89
C ASN A 128 -15.12 1.33 7.43
N ASN A 129 -14.59 0.31 8.11
CA ASN A 129 -14.99 -0.01 9.48
C ASN A 129 -13.81 -0.09 10.47
N ARG A 130 -12.59 0.20 10.03
CA ARG A 130 -11.38 0.10 10.85
C ARG A 130 -10.60 1.40 10.75
N ASP A 131 -10.27 2.00 11.89
CA ASP A 131 -9.68 3.33 11.96
C ASP A 131 -8.40 3.45 11.14
N HIS A 132 -7.54 2.43 11.17
CA HIS A 132 -6.31 2.41 10.39
C HIS A 132 -6.59 2.39 8.88
N LEU A 133 -7.65 1.75 8.41
CA LEU A 133 -8.04 1.74 6.99
C LEU A 133 -8.74 3.04 6.58
N ILE A 134 -9.56 3.62 7.47
CA ILE A 134 -10.22 4.92 7.26
C ILE A 134 -9.16 6.02 7.13
N LEU A 135 -8.11 5.97 7.94
CA LEU A 135 -6.98 6.90 7.83
C LEU A 135 -6.33 6.85 6.44
N GLU A 136 -6.10 5.66 5.89
CA GLU A 136 -5.53 5.53 4.55
C GLU A 136 -6.46 6.03 3.44
N LEU A 137 -7.79 5.88 3.60
CA LEU A 137 -8.75 6.52 2.69
C LEU A 137 -8.67 8.06 2.75
N TYR A 138 -8.51 8.62 3.95
CA TYR A 138 -8.32 10.06 4.13
C TYR A 138 -7.02 10.54 3.47
N LYS A 139 -5.90 9.83 3.67
CA LYS A 139 -4.62 10.18 3.04
C LYS A 139 -4.72 10.17 1.52
N LEU A 140 -5.32 9.12 0.93
CA LEU A 140 -5.57 9.06 -0.52
C LEU A 140 -6.35 10.27 -1.03
N GLU A 141 -7.44 10.63 -0.34
CA GLU A 141 -8.28 11.76 -0.73
C GLU A 141 -7.53 13.10 -0.60
N PHE A 142 -6.80 13.27 0.50
CA PHE A 142 -5.97 14.44 0.75
C PHE A 142 -4.88 14.61 -0.31
N THR A 143 -4.10 13.56 -0.60
CA THR A 143 -3.04 13.58 -1.61
C THR A 143 -3.60 13.87 -3.00
N ARG A 144 -4.73 13.25 -3.38
CA ARG A 144 -5.37 13.52 -4.66
C ARG A 144 -5.78 14.98 -4.80
N ASN A 145 -6.47 15.52 -3.80
CA ASN A 145 -6.93 16.90 -3.83
C ASN A 145 -5.76 17.90 -3.86
N HIS A 146 -4.65 17.57 -3.18
CA HIS A 146 -3.43 18.36 -3.25
C HIS A 146 -2.80 18.35 -4.64
N LEU A 147 -2.69 17.19 -5.29
CA LEU A 147 -2.13 17.07 -6.65
C LEU A 147 -2.97 17.78 -7.72
N GLN A 148 -4.27 17.98 -7.46
CA GLN A 148 -5.18 18.72 -8.33
C GLN A 148 -5.06 20.25 -8.16
N ASP A 149 -4.48 20.73 -7.06
CA ASP A 149 -4.33 22.15 -6.74
C ASP A 149 -2.92 22.63 -7.10
N GLU A 150 -2.75 23.12 -8.33
CA GLU A 150 -1.47 23.61 -8.89
C GLU A 150 -0.82 24.76 -8.08
N GLY A 151 -1.55 25.39 -7.14
CA GLY A 151 -1.05 26.46 -6.27
C GLY A 151 -0.48 26.00 -4.93
N ASN A 152 -0.66 24.72 -4.55
CA ASN A 152 -0.37 24.22 -3.23
C ASN A 152 1.06 23.65 -3.13
N LYS A 153 1.94 24.31 -2.39
CA LYS A 153 3.36 23.92 -2.20
C LYS A 153 3.63 23.18 -0.89
N HIS A 154 2.59 22.67 -0.22
CA HIS A 154 2.74 22.11 1.13
C HIS A 154 3.20 20.64 1.20
N LEU A 155 3.35 19.93 0.09
CA LEU A 155 3.94 18.58 0.09
C LEU A 155 5.31 18.56 -0.59
N GLU A 156 6.26 17.94 0.11
CA GLU A 156 7.56 17.58 -0.45
C GLU A 156 7.48 16.15 -1.00
N PHE A 157 7.87 15.97 -2.26
CA PHE A 157 7.97 14.66 -2.88
C PHE A 157 9.42 14.20 -2.89
N VAL A 158 9.64 12.92 -2.60
CA VAL A 158 10.95 12.27 -2.69
C VAL A 158 10.85 11.22 -3.78
N GLU A 159 11.68 11.36 -4.81
CA GLU A 159 11.86 10.29 -5.80
C GLU A 159 12.65 9.16 -5.18
N ILE A 160 12.19 7.92 -5.38
CA ILE A 160 12.92 6.73 -4.99
C ILE A 160 13.94 6.47 -6.10
N ASN A 161 15.22 6.60 -5.78
CA ASN A 161 16.36 6.36 -6.68
C ASN A 161 16.99 5.00 -6.41
#